data_AF-A0A2M7ZMJ6-F1
#
_entry.id   AF-A0A2M7ZMJ6-F1
#
_cell.length_a   1.000
_cell.length_b   1.000
_cell.length_c   1.000
_cell.angle_alpha   90.00
_cell.angle_beta   90.00
_cell.angle_gamma   90.00
#
_symmetry.space_group_name_H-M   'P 1'
#
loop_
_entity.id
_entity.type
_entity.pdbx_description
1 polymer ?
#
loop_
_entity_poly.entity_id
_entity_poly.type
_entity_poly.pdbx_seq_one_letter_code
_entity_poly.pdbx_strand_id
1 'polypeptide(L)'
;MKKIVLSTFLALGLFFAGCTDQSSLVGPTQNISQKINKQPIELNISSLNKLITVNKDVDGSVGGNIVIEGNLDGGNVKLHGNIVIPAGAFEGNMNISATLDDHTASFDFGPSPTSFNKA
;
A
#
# COMPACT_ATOMS: atom_id res chain seq x y z
N MET A 1 -28.89 -58.68 -12.02
CA MET A 1 -29.09 -57.67 -10.94
C MET A 1 -27.80 -57.29 -10.18
N LYS A 2 -26.74 -58.13 -10.11
CA LYS A 2 -25.46 -57.79 -9.43
C LYS A 2 -24.63 -56.67 -10.09
N LYS A 3 -24.71 -56.48 -11.41
CA LYS A 3 -23.88 -55.49 -12.15
C LYS A 3 -24.43 -54.05 -12.09
N ILE A 4 -25.70 -53.87 -11.75
CA ILE A 4 -26.34 -52.54 -11.68
C ILE A 4 -26.03 -51.88 -10.33
N VAL A 5 -26.05 -52.66 -9.23
CA VAL A 5 -25.72 -52.17 -7.88
C VAL A 5 -24.28 -51.66 -7.79
N LEU A 6 -23.35 -52.29 -8.50
CA LEU A 6 -21.93 -51.89 -8.51
C LEU A 6 -21.70 -50.56 -9.25
N SER A 7 -22.48 -50.28 -10.29
CA SER A 7 -22.41 -49.04 -11.07
C SER A 7 -22.93 -47.84 -10.27
N THR A 8 -24.01 -48.03 -9.51
CA THR A 8 -24.61 -46.98 -8.69
C THR A 8 -23.70 -46.54 -7.54
N PHE A 9 -23.01 -47.46 -6.89
CA PHE A 9 -22.03 -47.12 -5.85
C PHE A 9 -20.81 -46.37 -6.40
N LEU A 10 -20.39 -46.67 -7.64
CA LEU A 10 -19.25 -46.01 -8.28
C LEU A 10 -19.60 -44.58 -8.71
N ALA A 11 -20.84 -44.33 -9.15
CA ALA A 11 -21.31 -43.00 -9.54
C ALA A 11 -21.51 -42.07 -8.33
N LEU A 12 -22.02 -42.57 -7.19
CA LEU A 12 -22.18 -41.76 -5.98
C LEU A 12 -20.84 -41.39 -5.30
N GLY A 13 -19.79 -42.21 -5.44
CA GLY A 13 -18.47 -41.90 -4.89
C GLY A 13 -17.76 -40.73 -5.59
N LEU A 14 -18.03 -40.51 -6.88
CA LEU A 14 -17.40 -39.45 -7.67
C LEU A 14 -17.95 -38.05 -7.36
N PHE A 15 -19.16 -37.94 -6.78
CA PHE A 15 -19.73 -36.65 -6.37
C PHE A 15 -19.16 -36.13 -5.03
N PHE A 16 -18.58 -36.99 -4.19
CA PHE A 16 -17.95 -36.58 -2.93
C PHE A 16 -16.43 -36.34 -3.03
N ALA A 17 -15.80 -36.68 -4.16
CA ALA A 17 -14.38 -36.44 -4.40
C ALA A 17 -14.08 -35.09 -5.10
N GLY A 18 -15.11 -34.28 -5.40
CA GLY A 18 -15.03 -33.19 -6.39
C GLY A 18 -15.13 -31.75 -5.88
N CYS A 19 -15.12 -31.49 -4.57
CA CYS A 19 -15.05 -30.12 -4.04
C CYS A 19 -14.01 -30.07 -2.91
N THR A 20 -12.73 -29.98 -3.28
CA THR A 20 -11.77 -29.35 -2.39
C THR A 20 -11.78 -27.86 -2.73
N ASP A 21 -12.04 -27.00 -1.74
CA ASP A 21 -11.94 -25.54 -1.87
C ASP A 21 -10.47 -25.09 -1.92
N GLN A 22 -9.69 -25.66 -2.83
CA GLN A 22 -8.37 -25.17 -3.16
C GLN A 22 -8.34 -24.72 -4.61
N SER A 23 -9.06 -23.63 -4.87
CA SER A 23 -8.54 -22.63 -5.79
C SER A 23 -7.24 -22.09 -5.19
N SER A 24 -6.16 -22.83 -5.40
CA SER A 24 -4.81 -22.34 -5.24
C SER A 24 -4.57 -21.33 -6.36
N LEU A 25 -5.09 -20.10 -6.17
CA LEU A 25 -4.50 -18.88 -6.73
C LEU A 25 -3.14 -18.65 -6.06
N VAL A 26 -2.28 -19.65 -6.16
CA VAL A 26 -0.86 -19.49 -5.89
C VAL A 26 -0.26 -19.23 -7.25
N GLY A 27 -0.32 -17.94 -7.64
CA GLY A 27 0.73 -17.39 -8.50
C GLY A 27 2.09 -17.76 -7.91
N PRO A 28 3.14 -17.86 -8.73
CA PRO A 28 4.36 -18.57 -8.39
C PRO A 28 4.77 -18.34 -6.93
N THR A 29 4.66 -19.37 -6.09
CA THR A 29 5.23 -19.40 -4.73
C THR A 29 6.74 -19.47 -4.88
N GLN A 30 7.30 -18.33 -5.26
CA GLN A 30 8.63 -18.01 -4.84
C GLN A 30 8.55 -17.88 -3.32
N ASN A 31 8.96 -18.97 -2.67
CA ASN A 31 9.44 -19.01 -1.30
C ASN A 31 10.75 -18.20 -1.19
N ILE A 32 10.70 -16.98 -1.72
CA ILE A 32 11.68 -15.95 -1.60
C ILE A 32 11.07 -15.06 -0.52
N SER A 33 11.28 -15.45 0.73
CA SER A 33 11.52 -14.45 1.76
C SER A 33 12.82 -13.74 1.37
N GLN A 34 12.77 -12.97 0.28
CA GLN A 34 13.66 -11.84 0.12
C GLN A 34 13.24 -10.99 1.30
N LYS A 35 14.07 -11.04 2.33
CA LYS A 35 14.26 -9.92 3.22
C LYS A 35 14.62 -8.76 2.28
N ILE A 36 13.59 -8.12 1.69
CA ILE A 36 13.76 -6.90 0.93
C ILE A 36 14.25 -5.95 2.00
N ASN A 37 15.56 -5.76 2.01
CA ASN A 37 16.18 -4.73 2.82
C ASN A 37 15.61 -3.45 2.21
N LYS A 38 14.53 -2.93 2.79
CA LYS A 38 13.85 -1.72 2.33
C LYS A 38 14.73 -0.54 2.72
N GLN A 39 15.90 -0.46 2.11
CA GLN A 39 16.75 0.70 2.26
C GLN A 39 16.19 1.79 1.35
N PRO A 40 15.90 2.98 1.89
CA PRO A 40 15.53 4.12 1.06
C PRO A 40 16.59 4.37 -0.01
N ILE A 41 16.15 4.87 -1.17
CA ILE A 41 17.05 5.21 -2.27
C ILE A 41 17.84 6.45 -1.85
N GLU A 42 19.17 6.40 -1.82
CA GLU A 42 19.98 7.61 -1.61
C GLU A 42 19.85 8.55 -2.81
N LEU A 43 19.58 9.82 -2.56
CA LEU A 43 19.42 10.80 -3.65
C LEU A 43 20.78 11.30 -4.17
N ASN A 44 21.83 11.25 -3.36
CA ASN A 44 23.21 11.64 -3.70
C ASN A 44 23.30 12.92 -4.58
N ILE A 45 22.51 13.93 -4.22
CA ILE A 45 22.41 15.21 -4.93
C ILE A 45 23.05 16.32 -4.11
N SER A 46 23.77 17.20 -4.79
CA SER A 46 24.64 18.21 -4.17
C SER A 46 23.90 19.34 -3.47
N SER A 47 22.58 19.45 -3.69
CA SER A 47 21.82 20.65 -3.33
C SER A 47 20.40 20.38 -2.86
N LEU A 48 20.19 19.39 -1.98
CA LEU A 48 18.97 19.36 -1.16
C LEU A 48 19.00 20.44 -0.06
N ASN A 49 19.46 21.65 -0.39
CA ASN A 49 19.63 22.76 0.55
C ASN A 49 18.30 23.43 0.96
N LYS A 50 17.16 22.88 0.54
CA LYS A 50 15.84 23.32 0.96
C LYS A 50 15.00 22.11 1.29
N LEU A 51 14.71 21.95 2.57
CA LEU A 51 13.70 21.03 3.09
C LEU A 51 12.38 21.32 2.36
N ILE A 52 11.90 20.39 1.55
CA ILE A 52 10.60 20.50 0.91
C ILE A 52 9.59 19.95 1.90
N THR A 53 8.84 20.85 2.53
CA THR A 53 7.77 20.52 3.46
C THR A 53 6.46 21.09 2.94
N VAL A 54 5.44 20.23 2.86
CA VAL A 54 4.07 20.61 2.56
C VAL A 54 3.21 20.32 3.78
N ASN A 55 2.42 21.32 4.19
CA ASN A 55 1.44 21.18 5.28
C ASN A 55 0.04 21.44 4.74
N LYS A 56 -0.93 20.65 5.20
CA LYS A 56 -2.34 20.87 4.91
C LYS A 56 -3.19 20.51 6.11
N ASP A 57 -4.08 21.42 6.49
CA ASP A 57 -5.14 21.11 7.44
C ASP A 57 -6.25 20.35 6.70
N VAL A 58 -6.62 19.18 7.24
CA VAL A 58 -7.59 18.27 6.64
C VAL A 58 -8.69 17.99 7.67
N ASP A 59 -9.94 18.28 7.28
CA ASP A 59 -11.11 17.80 8.00
C ASP A 59 -11.34 16.34 7.64
N GLY A 60 -11.17 15.44 8.61
CA GLY A 60 -11.28 14.01 8.41
C GLY A 60 -12.68 13.54 8.02
N SER A 61 -13.74 14.34 8.24
CA SER A 61 -15.10 14.02 7.78
C SER A 61 -15.31 14.28 6.29
N VAL A 62 -14.57 15.23 5.71
CA VAL A 62 -14.62 15.59 4.29
C VAL A 62 -13.52 14.89 3.49
N GLY A 63 -12.38 14.62 4.13
CA GLY A 63 -11.17 14.13 3.49
C GLY A 63 -10.39 15.25 2.81
N GLY A 64 -9.44 14.88 1.95
CA GLY A 64 -8.62 15.86 1.26
C GLY A 64 -7.57 15.25 0.34
N ASN A 65 -6.97 16.12 -0.47
CA ASN A 65 -5.84 15.78 -1.32
C ASN A 65 -4.64 16.70 -1.01
N ILE A 66 -3.47 16.12 -0.77
CA ILE A 66 -2.22 16.83 -0.52
C ILE A 66 -1.29 16.55 -1.70
N VAL A 67 -1.07 17.58 -2.52
CA VAL A 67 -0.14 17.52 -3.65
C VAL A 67 1.22 18.05 -3.20
N ILE A 68 2.26 17.28 -3.47
CA ILE A 68 3.65 17.60 -3.16
C ILE A 68 4.38 17.79 -4.48
N GLU A 69 4.91 18.97 -4.71
CA GLU A 69 5.66 19.30 -5.92
C GLU A 69 6.96 20.00 -5.56
N GLY A 70 8.00 19.73 -6.33
CA GLY A 70 9.31 20.30 -6.07
C GLY A 70 10.30 20.08 -7.21
N ASN A 71 11.38 20.83 -7.16
CA ASN A 71 12.53 20.67 -8.04
C ASN A 71 13.75 20.45 -7.16
N LEU A 72 14.48 19.38 -7.41
CA LEU A 72 15.73 19.04 -6.74
C LEU A 72 16.89 19.20 -7.73
N ASP A 73 18.11 19.32 -7.19
CA ASP A 73 19.33 19.45 -7.98
C ASP A 73 19.26 20.54 -9.07
N GLY A 74 18.90 21.76 -8.66
CA GLY A 74 18.78 22.89 -9.59
C GLY A 74 17.69 22.75 -10.66
N GLY A 75 16.79 21.77 -10.55
CA GLY A 75 15.73 21.50 -11.52
C GLY A 75 15.94 20.28 -12.41
N ASN A 76 17.06 19.56 -12.25
CA ASN A 76 17.33 18.32 -12.98
C ASN A 76 16.41 17.17 -12.56
N VAL A 77 15.93 17.21 -11.32
CA VAL A 77 15.03 16.20 -10.76
C VAL A 77 13.72 16.86 -10.35
N LYS A 78 12.61 16.33 -10.86
CA LYS A 78 11.27 16.78 -10.48
C LYS A 78 10.69 15.85 -9.41
N LEU A 79 10.18 16.44 -8.35
CA LEU A 79 9.44 15.77 -7.29
C LEU A 79 7.94 15.94 -7.53
N HIS A 80 7.22 14.83 -7.50
CA HIS A 80 5.76 14.83 -7.51
C HIS A 80 5.25 13.73 -6.58
N GLY A 81 4.33 14.09 -5.69
CA GLY A 81 3.69 13.18 -4.75
C GLY A 81 2.24 13.59 -4.54
N ASN A 82 1.38 12.62 -4.25
CA ASN A 82 -0.03 12.87 -4.01
C ASN A 82 -0.54 11.98 -2.88
N ILE A 83 -1.10 12.59 -1.84
CA ILE A 83 -1.72 11.89 -0.70
C ILE A 83 -3.22 12.15 -0.74
N VAL A 84 -3.99 11.09 -0.92
CA VAL A 84 -5.45 11.14 -0.87
C VAL A 84 -5.91 10.62 0.48
N ILE A 85 -6.65 11.45 1.21
CA ILE A 85 -7.29 11.11 2.48
C ILE A 85 -8.79 11.02 2.20
N PRO A 86 -9.42 9.84 2.33
CA PRO A 86 -10.83 9.70 2.06
C PRO A 86 -11.68 10.42 3.12
N ALA A 87 -12.90 10.79 2.72
CA ALA A 87 -13.90 11.29 3.65
C ALA A 87 -14.18 10.22 4.72
N GLY A 88 -14.22 10.66 5.97
CA GLY A 88 -14.42 9.79 7.11
C GLY A 88 -13.16 9.16 7.68
N ALA A 89 -11.94 9.40 7.15
CA ALA A 89 -10.71 8.68 7.59
C ALA A 89 -10.28 8.92 9.06
N PHE A 90 -10.63 10.07 9.64
CA PHE A 90 -10.43 10.37 11.07
C PHE A 90 -11.45 11.40 11.56
N GLU A 91 -11.55 11.61 12.89
CA GLU A 91 -12.44 12.61 13.47
C GLU A 91 -11.74 13.97 13.60
N GLY A 92 -12.46 15.06 13.32
CA GLY A 92 -11.95 16.43 13.50
C GLY A 92 -10.96 16.86 12.42
N ASN A 93 -10.15 17.86 12.74
CA ASN A 93 -9.15 18.43 11.85
C ASN A 93 -7.75 17.95 12.22
N MET A 94 -6.92 17.70 11.23
CA MET A 94 -5.51 17.32 11.41
C MET A 94 -4.62 18.07 10.43
N ASN A 95 -3.58 18.72 10.96
CA ASN A 95 -2.52 19.29 10.13
C ASN A 95 -1.56 18.18 9.71
N ILE A 96 -1.70 17.72 8.47
CA ILE A 96 -0.84 16.70 7.90
C ILE A 96 0.34 17.37 7.22
N SER A 97 1.55 16.92 7.54
CA SER A 97 2.79 17.39 6.93
C SER A 97 3.49 16.26 6.19
N ALA A 98 4.10 16.58 5.05
CA ALA A 98 5.00 15.70 4.33
C ALA A 98 6.31 16.44 4.07
N THR A 99 7.40 15.91 4.59
CA THR A 99 8.73 16.50 4.51
C THR A 99 9.66 15.56 3.77
N LEU A 100 10.25 16.01 2.67
CA LEU A 100 11.25 15.22 1.94
C LEU A 100 12.51 15.05 2.81
N ASP A 101 12.97 13.82 2.96
CA ASP A 101 14.23 13.50 3.63
C ASP A 101 15.43 14.06 2.85
N ASP A 102 16.44 14.54 3.57
CA ASP A 102 17.55 15.27 2.96
C ASP A 102 18.63 14.40 2.31
N HIS A 103 18.61 13.10 2.58
CA HIS A 103 19.60 12.14 2.11
C HIS A 103 19.01 11.08 1.17
N THR A 104 17.71 10.82 1.30
CA THR A 104 17.04 9.70 0.64
C THR A 104 15.75 10.12 -0.04
N ALA A 105 15.30 9.33 -1.02
CA ALA A 105 14.04 9.51 -1.73
C ALA A 105 12.88 9.02 -0.85
N SER A 106 12.74 9.60 0.33
CA SER A 106 11.72 9.26 1.29
C SER A 106 11.07 10.52 1.86
N PHE A 107 9.88 10.36 2.42
CA PHE A 107 9.16 11.44 3.08
C PHE A 107 8.92 11.05 4.53
N ASP A 108 9.15 11.99 5.43
CA ASP A 108 8.65 11.93 6.80
C ASP A 108 7.26 12.58 6.86
N PHE A 109 6.31 11.86 7.47
CA PHE A 109 4.92 12.29 7.56
C PHE A 109 4.55 12.62 9.00
N GLY A 110 3.97 13.80 9.17
CA GLY A 110 3.44 14.28 10.44
C GLY A 110 1.92 14.42 10.40
N PRO A 111 1.26 14.34 11.57
CA PRO A 111 1.84 14.09 12.89
C PRO A 111 2.26 12.62 13.08
N SER A 112 3.08 12.33 14.09
CA SER A 112 3.39 10.95 14.51
C SER A 112 3.42 10.87 16.06
N PRO A 113 2.75 9.87 16.68
CA PRO A 113 1.91 8.87 16.04
C PRO A 113 0.61 9.47 15.52
N THR A 114 0.18 9.05 14.33
CA THR A 114 -1.14 9.38 13.76
C THR A 114 -1.92 8.11 13.52
N SER A 115 -3.22 8.17 13.79
CA SER A 115 -4.13 7.05 13.60
C SER A 115 -5.32 7.49 12.76
N PHE A 116 -5.49 6.84 11.61
CA PHE A 116 -6.61 7.05 10.70
C PHE A 116 -7.74 6.06 11.07
N ASN A 117 -8.46 6.38 12.15
CA ASN A 117 -9.38 5.45 12.81
C ASN A 117 -10.84 5.92 12.75
N LYS A 118 -11.28 6.57 11.68
CA LYS A 118 -12.71 6.83 11.51
C LYS A 118 -13.25 6.07 10.29
N ALA A 119 -14.40 5.45 10.56
CA ALA A 119 -15.26 4.59 9.75
C ALA A 119 -14.59 3.42 9.04
#